data_AF-A0A397IQ82-F1
#
_entry.id   AF-A0A397IQ82-F1
#
_cell.length_a   1.000
_cell.length_b   1.000
_cell.length_c   1.000
_cell.angle_alpha   90.00
_cell.angle_beta   90.00
_cell.angle_gamma   90.00
#
_symmetry.space_group_name_H-M   'P 1'
#
loop_
_entity.id
_entity.type
_entity.pdbx_description
1 polymer ?
#
loop_
_entity_poly.entity_id
_entity_poly.type
_entity_poly.pdbx_seq_one_letter_code
_entity_poly.pdbx_strand_id
1 'polypeptide(L)'
;MKTKRERSLINDILVICKTHDLTFKLSKNLNDNLLIKGGNITIEETLDDESQYRLIRKSLRNRQLMFLEQLVSHDGKILLHWQEITNNDRRGPKPGWFKTLENKLLTDIKTRVLLAEMQATLGKRYNICNWNIGKQSNSINWVAIQNDEGTHPLIGKKRKMLCKDEFTIQHHTKEVSSQSSGNSVLEKCTGCAQGERSLVTNLKNQDVCLIKTSMAKSVSINVVRSVVSLQSTPDRSNRLRLRSSQNAIRDGLGKIIEDSLPVGSIRSIDPPTVYISNNARERTTMFAKFQNFWTQENIQTKLDDIRLKLSSSMSIRIYTDGSLIKNDNNNSHVTTMGCGWCALDENNTEFNFSGKVENFASSTRAELMAILTAVYATPKHSRLCIFTDSQAAIDAIANAASNPRKAHRKLKNWTIVKAIEEIANVQNLTLRLEKVKAHSEVIHNEMADKLAREGCLKPVCFPDL
;
A
#
# COMPACT_ATOMS: atom_id res chain seq x y z
N MET A 1 6.99 12.53 9.73
CA MET A 1 5.81 12.44 10.62
C MET A 1 6.16 11.71 11.92
N LYS A 2 6.17 12.43 13.06
CA LYS A 2 6.06 11.82 14.40
C LYS A 2 4.78 12.36 15.04
N THR A 3 3.64 11.83 14.64
CA THR A 3 2.38 12.06 15.36
C THR A 3 2.24 10.96 16.41
N LYS A 4 1.89 11.36 17.64
CA LYS A 4 1.60 10.43 18.76
C LYS A 4 0.61 9.36 18.28
N ARG A 5 0.95 8.07 18.52
CA ARG A 5 0.01 6.94 18.46
C ARG A 5 -1.28 7.31 19.21
N GLU A 6 -2.42 6.73 18.81
CA GLU A 6 -3.75 6.72 19.50
C GLU A 6 -4.87 7.63 18.97
N ARG A 7 -4.77 8.31 17.81
CA ARG A 7 -5.87 9.17 17.32
C ARG A 7 -6.64 8.70 16.09
N SER A 8 -6.13 7.72 15.35
CA SER A 8 -6.83 7.19 14.17
C SER A 8 -6.38 5.76 13.92
N LEU A 9 -7.27 4.81 14.18
CA LEU A 9 -7.06 3.39 13.90
C LEU A 9 -6.66 3.16 12.44
N ILE A 10 -7.23 3.93 11.51
CA ILE A 10 -6.88 3.87 10.10
C ILE A 10 -5.42 4.31 9.87
N ASN A 11 -4.97 5.37 10.53
CA ASN A 11 -3.58 5.81 10.43
C ASN A 11 -2.63 4.76 11.00
N ASP A 12 -2.97 4.17 12.14
CA ASP A 12 -2.15 3.13 12.76
C ASP A 12 -2.07 1.89 11.86
N ILE A 13 -3.19 1.48 11.23
CA ILE A 13 -3.22 0.43 10.22
C ILE A 13 -2.35 0.80 9.01
N LEU A 14 -2.49 2.01 8.44
CA LEU A 14 -1.72 2.43 7.27
C LEU A 14 -0.22 2.56 7.56
N VAL A 15 0.16 3.01 8.75
CA VAL A 15 1.55 3.06 9.21
C VAL A 15 2.11 1.65 9.35
N ILE A 16 1.37 0.73 9.99
CA ILE A 16 1.75 -0.69 10.10
C ILE A 16 1.91 -1.27 8.70
N CYS A 17 0.95 -1.05 7.79
CA CYS A 17 1.05 -1.53 6.41
C CYS A 17 2.28 -0.99 5.69
N LYS A 18 2.60 0.31 5.84
CA LYS A 18 3.82 0.90 5.27
C LYS A 18 5.10 0.32 5.90
N THR A 19 5.11 0.11 7.21
CA THR A 19 6.27 -0.47 7.93
C THR A 19 6.54 -1.92 7.53
N HIS A 20 5.51 -2.65 7.07
CA HIS A 20 5.60 -4.05 6.66
C HIS A 20 5.48 -4.24 5.14
N ASP A 21 5.66 -3.18 4.34
CA ASP A 21 5.53 -3.18 2.87
C ASP A 21 4.24 -3.84 2.34
N LEU A 22 3.17 -3.81 3.14
CA LEU A 22 1.85 -4.30 2.76
C LEU A 22 1.21 -3.30 1.79
N THR A 23 1.01 -3.75 0.55
CA THR A 23 0.32 -2.96 -0.48
C THR A 23 -1.14 -3.39 -0.58
N PHE A 24 -2.03 -2.42 -0.78
CA PHE A 24 -3.45 -2.69 -1.00
C PHE A 24 -3.73 -2.79 -2.48
N LYS A 25 -4.16 -3.97 -2.95
CA LYS A 25 -4.79 -4.10 -4.27
C LYS A 25 -6.25 -3.68 -4.15
N LEU A 26 -6.50 -2.40 -4.42
CA LEU A 26 -7.86 -1.87 -4.45
C LEU A 26 -8.67 -2.59 -5.54
N SER A 27 -9.91 -2.97 -5.24
CA SER A 27 -10.80 -3.53 -6.25
C SER A 27 -10.97 -2.52 -7.39
N LYS A 28 -11.14 -2.97 -8.64
CA LYS A 28 -11.34 -2.06 -9.80
C LYS A 28 -12.42 -1.02 -9.51
N ASN A 29 -13.52 -1.43 -8.88
CA ASN A 29 -14.62 -0.56 -8.47
C ASN A 29 -14.21 0.52 -7.45
N LEU A 30 -13.30 0.24 -6.52
CA LEU A 30 -12.76 1.24 -5.61
C LEU A 30 -11.78 2.17 -6.32
N ASN A 31 -10.92 1.62 -7.18
CA ASN A 31 -9.87 2.37 -7.86
C ASN A 31 -10.41 3.41 -8.85
N ASP A 32 -11.51 3.09 -9.53
CA ASP A 32 -12.22 4.02 -10.41
C ASP A 32 -12.92 5.15 -9.63
N ASN A 33 -13.18 4.94 -8.34
CA ASN A 33 -13.83 5.88 -7.43
C ASN A 33 -12.85 6.69 -6.55
N LEU A 34 -11.56 6.36 -6.54
CA LEU A 34 -10.56 7.15 -5.83
C LEU A 34 -10.25 8.44 -6.58
N LEU A 35 -10.71 9.55 -6.00
CA LEU A 35 -10.55 10.89 -6.58
C LEU A 35 -9.13 11.45 -6.39
N ILE A 36 -8.40 10.98 -5.37
CA ILE A 36 -7.00 11.34 -5.14
C ILE A 36 -6.17 10.12 -5.51
N LYS A 37 -5.51 10.17 -6.68
CA LYS A 37 -4.73 9.06 -7.25
C LYS A 37 -3.24 9.11 -6.88
N GLY A 38 -2.92 9.73 -5.73
CA GLY A 38 -1.56 9.87 -5.21
C GLY A 38 -0.92 11.23 -5.51
N GLY A 39 0.31 11.37 -5.03
CA GLY A 39 1.20 12.53 -5.10
C GLY A 39 2.40 12.26 -4.19
N ASN A 40 3.54 12.89 -4.47
CA ASN A 40 4.78 12.68 -3.72
C ASN A 40 4.95 13.73 -2.62
N ILE A 41 4.45 14.95 -2.84
CA ILE A 41 4.63 16.07 -1.91
C ILE A 41 3.28 16.42 -1.31
N THR A 42 3.13 16.20 -0.01
CA THR A 42 1.89 16.56 0.69
C THR A 42 1.82 18.08 0.89
N ILE A 43 0.60 18.62 0.93
CA ILE A 43 0.38 20.03 1.29
C ILE A 43 0.88 20.31 2.72
N GLU A 44 0.85 19.31 3.61
CA GLU A 44 1.41 19.37 4.95
C GLU A 44 2.92 19.64 4.94
N GLU A 45 3.69 18.81 4.22
CA GLU A 45 5.13 18.98 4.03
C GLU A 45 5.45 20.34 3.38
N THR A 46 4.60 20.76 2.44
CA THR A 46 4.78 22.04 1.75
C THR A 46 4.62 23.23 2.71
N LEU A 47 3.69 23.15 3.67
CA LEU A 47 3.47 24.23 4.65
C LEU A 47 4.57 24.28 5.70
N ASP A 48 5.12 23.13 6.09
CA ASP A 48 6.17 23.00 7.12
C ASP A 48 5.78 23.63 8.48
N ASP A 49 4.48 23.63 8.77
CA ASP A 49 3.92 24.11 10.04
C ASP A 49 2.70 23.24 10.42
N GLU A 50 2.90 22.36 11.40
CA GLU A 50 1.87 21.43 11.87
C GLU A 50 0.64 22.14 12.46
N SER A 51 0.84 23.30 13.10
CA SER A 51 -0.24 24.07 13.72
C SER A 51 -1.12 24.70 12.64
N GLN A 52 -0.52 25.31 11.62
CA GLN A 52 -1.23 25.82 10.45
C GLN A 52 -1.96 24.70 9.70
N TYR A 53 -1.30 23.55 9.48
CA TYR A 53 -1.92 22.42 8.80
C TYR A 53 -3.17 21.91 9.54
N ARG A 54 -3.11 21.81 10.87
CA ARG A 54 -4.26 21.39 11.70
C ARG A 54 -5.46 22.32 11.57
N LEU A 55 -5.25 23.62 11.38
CA LEU A 55 -6.32 24.60 11.17
C LEU A 55 -6.97 24.43 9.79
N ILE A 56 -6.19 24.13 8.76
CA ILE A 56 -6.66 24.12 7.37
C ILE A 56 -7.16 22.75 6.91
N ARG A 57 -6.82 21.66 7.62
CA ARG A 57 -7.15 20.27 7.24
C ARG A 57 -8.62 20.04 6.89
N LYS A 58 -9.55 20.71 7.59
CA LYS A 58 -10.99 20.63 7.31
C LYS A 58 -11.33 21.24 5.95
N SER A 59 -10.68 22.36 5.60
CA SER A 59 -10.84 23.04 4.31
C SER A 59 -10.28 22.20 3.16
N LEU A 60 -9.10 21.59 3.36
CA LEU A 60 -8.46 20.68 2.41
C LEU A 60 -9.31 19.43 2.19
N ARG A 61 -9.78 18.78 3.27
CA ARG A 61 -10.63 17.58 3.20
C ARG A 61 -11.94 17.84 2.47
N ASN A 62 -12.61 18.95 2.75
CA ASN A 62 -13.84 19.35 2.05
C ASN A 62 -13.62 19.58 0.55
N ARG A 63 -12.37 19.81 0.15
CA ARG A 63 -11.94 19.98 -1.23
C ARG A 63 -11.10 18.80 -1.70
N GLN A 64 -11.03 17.67 -0.99
CA GLN A 64 -10.28 16.50 -1.46
C GLN A 64 -8.84 16.83 -1.91
N LEU A 65 -8.20 17.76 -1.19
CA LEU A 65 -6.83 18.20 -1.44
C LEU A 65 -5.91 17.52 -0.44
N MET A 66 -4.82 16.94 -0.95
CA MET A 66 -3.82 16.24 -0.15
C MET A 66 -2.39 16.55 -0.63
N PHE A 67 -2.18 16.64 -1.94
CA PHE A 67 -0.86 16.77 -2.55
C PHE A 67 -0.68 18.10 -3.30
N LEU A 68 0.55 18.59 -3.35
CA LEU A 68 0.90 19.82 -4.08
C LEU A 68 0.69 19.65 -5.59
N GLU A 69 0.90 18.44 -6.11
CA GLU A 69 0.65 18.08 -7.51
C GLU A 69 -0.77 18.45 -7.93
N GLN A 70 -1.76 18.39 -7.03
CA GLN A 70 -3.14 18.79 -7.34
C GLN A 70 -3.32 20.30 -7.60
N LEU A 71 -2.32 21.12 -7.29
CA LEU A 71 -2.37 22.59 -7.35
C LEU A 71 -1.47 23.17 -8.44
N VAL A 72 -0.70 22.35 -9.17
CA VAL A 72 0.29 22.79 -10.16
C VAL A 72 -0.07 22.33 -11.58
N SER A 73 0.57 22.95 -12.58
CA SER A 73 0.49 22.54 -14.00
C SER A 73 0.92 21.09 -14.21
N HIS A 74 0.61 20.52 -15.38
CA HIS A 74 0.96 19.12 -15.67
C HIS A 74 2.46 18.87 -15.67
N ASP A 75 3.25 19.89 -16.05
CA ASP A 75 4.71 19.89 -16.05
C ASP A 75 5.33 20.28 -14.69
N GLY A 76 4.50 20.58 -13.68
CA GLY A 76 4.94 20.91 -12.33
C GLY A 76 5.65 22.26 -12.19
N LYS A 77 5.62 23.15 -13.19
CA LYS A 77 6.36 24.43 -13.15
C LYS A 77 5.56 25.61 -12.64
N ILE A 78 4.26 25.60 -12.84
CA ILE A 78 3.38 26.74 -12.56
C ILE A 78 2.38 26.35 -11.49
N LEU A 79 2.20 27.19 -10.47
CA LEU A 79 1.10 27.04 -9.53
C LEU A 79 -0.20 27.53 -10.17
N LEU A 80 -1.20 26.68 -10.26
CA LEU A 80 -2.50 27.04 -10.83
C LEU A 80 -3.17 28.12 -9.98
N HIS A 81 -3.96 28.98 -10.61
CA HIS A 81 -4.81 29.91 -9.87
C HIS A 81 -5.88 29.16 -9.08
N TRP A 82 -6.31 29.75 -7.96
CA TRP A 82 -7.36 29.16 -7.13
C TRP A 82 -8.65 28.87 -7.92
N GLN A 83 -8.96 29.75 -8.87
CA GLN A 83 -10.11 29.64 -9.77
C GLN A 83 -9.95 28.51 -10.80
N GLU A 84 -8.72 28.20 -11.21
CA GLU A 84 -8.41 27.06 -12.08
C GLU A 84 -8.61 25.74 -11.34
N ILE A 85 -8.29 25.72 -10.05
CA ILE A 85 -8.40 24.53 -9.18
C ILE A 85 -9.85 24.22 -8.82
N THR A 86 -10.65 25.25 -8.49
CA THR A 86 -11.95 25.04 -7.82
C THR A 86 -13.20 25.07 -8.69
N ASN A 87 -13.08 25.40 -9.99
CA ASN A 87 -14.16 25.39 -11.01
C ASN A 87 -15.57 25.87 -10.54
N ASN A 88 -15.63 26.71 -9.50
CA ASN A 88 -16.89 27.03 -8.83
C ASN A 88 -17.56 28.19 -9.59
N ASP A 89 -18.80 27.94 -10.01
CA ASP A 89 -19.75 29.00 -10.42
C ASP A 89 -20.00 29.99 -9.26
N ARG A 90 -19.70 29.60 -8.01
CA ARG A 90 -19.85 30.42 -6.81
C ARG A 90 -18.52 31.05 -6.40
N ARG A 91 -18.51 32.39 -6.49
CA ARG A 91 -17.46 33.35 -6.15
C ARG A 91 -17.11 33.36 -4.65
N GLY A 92 -16.60 32.25 -4.13
CA GLY A 92 -16.05 32.21 -2.77
C GLY A 92 -14.67 32.87 -2.73
N PRO A 93 -14.32 33.58 -1.64
CA PRO A 93 -12.97 34.12 -1.47
C PRO A 93 -11.94 32.99 -1.49
N LYS A 94 -10.78 33.26 -2.10
CA LYS A 94 -9.61 32.39 -2.03
C LYS A 94 -9.26 32.11 -0.55
N PRO A 95 -9.10 30.85 -0.12
CA PRO A 95 -8.73 30.53 1.25
C PRO A 95 -7.40 31.15 1.65
N GLY A 96 -7.29 31.56 2.91
CA GLY A 96 -6.05 32.11 3.47
C GLY A 96 -4.85 31.18 3.32
N TRP A 97 -5.05 29.88 3.52
CA TRP A 97 -3.98 28.88 3.38
C TRP A 97 -3.40 28.80 1.96
N PHE A 98 -4.20 29.07 0.93
CA PHE A 98 -3.71 29.11 -0.45
C PHE A 98 -2.93 30.41 -0.71
N LYS A 99 -3.13 31.49 0.07
CA LYS A 99 -2.27 32.68 0.04
C LYS A 99 -0.91 32.37 0.66
N THR A 100 -0.91 31.66 1.78
CA THR A 100 0.32 31.19 2.44
C THR A 100 1.16 30.34 1.49
N LEU A 101 0.55 29.40 0.77
CA LEU A 101 1.25 28.60 -0.23
C LEU A 101 1.81 29.44 -1.38
N GLU A 102 1.06 30.41 -1.92
CA GLU A 102 1.59 31.30 -2.96
C GLU A 102 2.84 32.04 -2.50
N ASN A 103 2.80 32.61 -1.30
CA ASN A 103 3.93 33.36 -0.75
C ASN A 103 5.17 32.46 -0.53
N LYS A 104 4.96 31.17 -0.23
CA LYS A 104 6.05 30.22 0.04
C LYS A 104 6.64 29.61 -1.24
N LEU A 105 5.81 29.43 -2.27
CA LEU A 105 6.17 28.62 -3.43
C LEU A 105 6.53 29.40 -4.68
N LEU A 106 6.09 30.65 -4.80
CA LEU A 106 6.26 31.44 -6.01
C LEU A 106 7.50 32.34 -5.94
N THR A 107 8.25 32.39 -7.05
CA THR A 107 9.29 33.41 -7.26
C THR A 107 8.70 34.76 -7.61
N ASP A 108 7.66 34.77 -8.45
CA ASP A 108 6.89 35.95 -8.81
C ASP A 108 5.40 35.60 -8.89
N ILE A 109 4.59 36.40 -8.19
CA ILE A 109 3.12 36.26 -8.12
C ILE A 109 2.47 36.44 -9.50
N LYS A 110 3.05 37.25 -10.39
CA LYS A 110 2.52 37.52 -11.73
C LYS A 110 2.73 36.35 -12.68
N THR A 111 3.92 35.77 -12.69
CA THR A 111 4.24 34.61 -13.56
C THR A 111 3.79 33.29 -12.96
N ARG A 112 3.61 33.23 -11.63
CA ARG A 112 3.21 32.03 -10.87
C ARG A 112 4.13 30.83 -11.05
N VAL A 113 5.38 31.11 -11.41
CA VAL A 113 6.43 30.10 -11.54
C VAL A 113 6.86 29.65 -10.14
N LEU A 114 6.93 28.32 -9.94
CA LEU A 114 7.39 27.73 -8.70
C LEU A 114 8.89 27.95 -8.49
N LEU A 115 9.35 27.95 -7.25
CA LEU A 115 10.78 27.93 -6.91
C LEU A 115 11.51 26.76 -7.59
N ALA A 116 12.74 26.99 -8.04
CA ALA A 116 13.54 25.98 -8.76
C ALA A 116 13.74 24.70 -7.94
N GLU A 117 13.94 24.83 -6.63
CA GLU A 117 14.01 23.70 -5.69
C GLU A 117 12.73 22.86 -5.70
N MET A 118 11.57 23.53 -5.73
CA MET A 118 10.27 22.87 -5.76
C MET A 118 10.02 22.19 -7.11
N GLN A 119 10.42 22.82 -8.22
CA GLN A 119 10.38 22.20 -9.55
C GLN A 119 11.28 20.96 -9.63
N ALA A 120 12.46 21.00 -9.04
CA ALA A 120 13.37 19.86 -8.97
C ALA A 120 12.80 18.73 -8.11
N THR A 121 12.14 19.06 -7.00
CA THR A 121 11.52 18.08 -6.08
C THR A 121 10.28 17.43 -6.69
N LEU A 122 9.45 18.19 -7.40
CA LEU A 122 8.34 17.66 -8.20
C LEU A 122 8.87 16.77 -9.34
N GLY A 123 10.09 17.01 -9.82
CA GLY A 123 10.81 16.22 -10.81
C GLY A 123 10.10 16.19 -12.18
N LYS A 124 10.53 15.28 -13.07
CA LYS A 124 9.79 14.96 -14.31
C LYS A 124 8.53 14.11 -14.06
N ARG A 125 8.08 13.98 -12.81
CA ARG A 125 6.97 13.09 -12.48
C ARG A 125 5.67 13.78 -12.83
N TYR A 126 5.06 13.28 -13.89
CA TYR A 126 3.83 13.80 -14.46
C TYR A 126 2.74 13.93 -13.39
N ASN A 127 2.11 15.11 -13.34
CA ASN A 127 0.91 15.27 -12.56
C ASN A 127 -0.16 14.27 -13.06
N ILE A 128 -0.57 13.34 -12.19
CA ILE A 128 -1.60 12.32 -12.47
C ILE A 128 -2.97 12.82 -12.00
N CYS A 129 -3.03 14.00 -11.36
CA CYS A 129 -4.25 14.49 -10.76
C CYS A 129 -5.19 15.06 -11.82
N ASN A 130 -6.36 14.45 -11.96
CA ASN A 130 -7.45 15.04 -12.72
C ASN A 130 -7.79 16.41 -12.11
N TRP A 131 -7.52 17.47 -12.86
CA TRP A 131 -7.99 18.82 -12.53
C TRP A 131 -9.51 18.80 -12.55
N ASN A 132 -10.17 18.78 -11.39
CA ASN A 132 -11.60 19.05 -11.17
C ASN A 132 -11.97 18.69 -9.72
N ILE A 133 -11.30 19.35 -8.80
CA ILE A 133 -11.45 19.13 -7.37
C ILE A 133 -12.88 19.49 -6.91
N GLY A 134 -13.56 18.53 -6.27
CA GLY A 134 -14.90 18.72 -5.70
C GLY A 134 -16.07 18.34 -6.61
N LYS A 135 -15.83 17.66 -7.74
CA LYS A 135 -16.89 17.17 -8.64
C LYS A 135 -16.98 15.63 -8.64
N GLN A 136 -18.19 15.10 -8.58
CA GLN A 136 -18.45 13.71 -8.98
C GLN A 136 -18.24 13.60 -10.50
N SER A 137 -17.67 12.48 -10.97
CA SER A 137 -17.28 12.18 -12.37
C SER A 137 -18.30 12.65 -13.43
N ASN A 138 -19.60 12.62 -13.10
CA ASN A 138 -20.71 12.98 -14.00
C ASN A 138 -20.93 14.50 -14.22
N SER A 139 -20.10 15.39 -13.65
CA SER A 139 -20.29 16.86 -13.72
C SER A 139 -19.20 17.62 -14.48
N ILE A 140 -18.22 16.92 -15.03
CA ILE A 140 -17.16 17.48 -15.86
C ILE A 140 -17.56 17.33 -17.32
N ASN A 141 -18.16 18.41 -17.84
CA ASN A 141 -18.73 18.41 -19.19
C ASN A 141 -17.82 19.05 -20.24
N TRP A 142 -16.62 19.51 -19.91
CA TRP A 142 -15.76 20.21 -20.87
C TRP A 142 -14.41 19.51 -21.02
N VAL A 143 -13.98 19.36 -22.26
CA VAL A 143 -12.71 18.75 -22.62
C VAL A 143 -11.97 19.55 -23.68
N ALA A 144 -10.67 19.40 -23.69
CA ALA A 144 -9.81 19.77 -24.81
C ALA A 144 -9.29 18.50 -25.49
N ILE A 145 -9.20 18.54 -26.81
CA ILE A 145 -8.60 17.49 -27.64
C ILE A 145 -7.54 18.13 -28.54
N GLN A 146 -6.59 17.31 -28.98
CA GLN A 146 -5.59 17.75 -29.94
C GLN A 146 -6.24 18.14 -31.26
N ASN A 147 -5.69 19.16 -31.91
CA ASN A 147 -6.06 19.56 -33.25
C ASN A 147 -4.94 19.13 -34.19
N ASP A 148 -5.19 18.17 -35.06
CA ASP A 148 -4.16 17.65 -35.97
C ASP A 148 -3.81 18.66 -37.08
N GLU A 149 -4.69 19.62 -37.35
CA GLU A 149 -4.54 20.61 -38.43
C GLU A 149 -4.22 22.04 -37.94
N GLY A 150 -4.13 22.27 -36.62
CA GLY A 150 -4.02 23.63 -36.07
C GLY A 150 -3.10 23.77 -34.86
N THR A 151 -2.64 24.99 -34.62
CA THR A 151 -1.73 25.33 -33.50
C THR A 151 -2.42 25.35 -32.13
N HIS A 152 -3.74 25.26 -32.09
CA HIS A 152 -4.55 25.41 -30.88
C HIS A 152 -5.43 24.17 -30.63
N PRO A 153 -5.50 23.68 -29.38
CA PRO A 153 -6.41 22.59 -29.00
C PRO A 153 -7.87 22.91 -29.31
N LEU A 154 -8.63 21.89 -29.74
CA LEU A 154 -10.07 22.00 -29.91
C LEU A 154 -10.75 21.86 -28.55
N ILE A 155 -11.70 22.75 -28.25
CA ILE A 155 -12.41 22.78 -26.96
C ILE A 155 -13.86 22.38 -27.20
N GLY A 156 -14.39 21.47 -26.38
CA GLY A 156 -15.78 21.06 -26.55
C GLY A 156 -16.48 20.62 -25.28
N LYS A 157 -17.81 20.72 -25.31
CA LYS A 157 -18.69 20.26 -24.24
C LYS A 157 -19.15 18.83 -24.53
N LYS A 158 -18.86 17.87 -23.64
CA LYS A 158 -19.36 16.49 -23.69
C LYS A 158 -20.89 16.47 -23.84
N ARG A 159 -21.40 15.64 -24.74
CA ARG A 159 -22.84 15.56 -25.06
C ARG A 159 -23.41 14.16 -24.91
N LYS A 160 -23.05 13.23 -25.79
CA LYS A 160 -23.59 11.86 -25.81
C LYS A 160 -22.45 10.85 -25.68
N MET A 161 -22.57 9.92 -24.74
CA MET A 161 -21.71 8.75 -24.64
C MET A 161 -22.10 7.75 -25.72
N LEU A 162 -21.14 7.26 -26.51
CA LEU A 162 -21.36 6.29 -27.58
C LEU A 162 -21.08 4.86 -27.11
N CYS A 163 -19.99 4.68 -26.35
CA CYS A 163 -19.63 3.43 -25.68
C CYS A 163 -18.88 3.74 -24.37
N LYS A 164 -18.24 2.75 -23.72
CA LYS A 164 -17.56 2.96 -22.44
C LYS A 164 -16.47 4.04 -22.48
N ASP A 165 -15.79 4.19 -23.63
CA ASP A 165 -14.62 5.07 -23.77
C ASP A 165 -14.78 6.17 -24.84
N GLU A 166 -15.81 6.10 -25.69
CA GLU A 166 -16.06 7.07 -26.77
C GLU A 166 -17.29 7.95 -26.50
N PHE A 167 -17.16 9.24 -26.81
CA PHE A 167 -18.22 10.22 -26.66
C PHE A 167 -18.16 11.32 -27.73
N THR A 168 -19.26 12.06 -27.86
CA THR A 168 -19.34 13.24 -28.73
C THR A 168 -19.17 14.51 -27.92
N ILE A 169 -18.47 15.48 -28.51
CA ILE A 169 -18.32 16.84 -27.97
C ILE A 169 -18.98 17.85 -28.89
N GLN A 170 -19.62 18.85 -28.31
CA GLN A 170 -20.04 20.06 -29.00
C GLN A 170 -18.87 21.05 -29.04
N HIS A 171 -18.30 21.26 -30.23
CA HIS A 171 -17.13 22.10 -30.43
C HIS A 171 -17.43 23.58 -30.18
N HIS A 172 -16.50 24.27 -29.52
CA HIS A 172 -16.53 25.70 -29.25
C HIS A 172 -15.20 26.34 -29.68
N THR A 173 -15.28 27.49 -30.33
CA THR A 173 -14.13 28.28 -30.79
C THR A 173 -13.84 29.42 -29.82
N LYS A 174 -12.59 29.90 -29.81
CA LYS A 174 -12.19 31.10 -29.05
C LYS A 174 -12.53 32.36 -29.84
N GLU A 175 -12.94 33.42 -29.14
CA GLU A 175 -13.06 34.77 -29.71
C GLU A 175 -11.67 35.27 -30.16
N VAL A 176 -11.53 35.59 -31.44
CA VAL A 176 -10.28 36.11 -32.03
C VAL A 176 -10.19 37.60 -31.71
N SER A 177 -9.74 37.96 -30.51
CA SER A 177 -9.27 39.32 -30.22
C SER A 177 -7.76 39.31 -30.04
N SER A 178 -7.09 40.14 -30.83
CA SER A 178 -5.65 40.24 -31.09
C SER A 178 -4.78 40.61 -29.88
N GLN A 179 -5.32 40.60 -28.66
CA GLN A 179 -4.60 40.97 -27.42
C GLN A 179 -4.84 40.03 -26.23
N SER A 180 -5.51 38.88 -26.40
CA SER A 180 -5.93 38.05 -25.25
C SER A 180 -4.94 36.93 -24.88
N SER A 181 -4.00 37.21 -23.99
CA SER A 181 -3.19 36.19 -23.30
C SER A 181 -3.88 35.58 -22.06
N GLY A 182 -5.14 35.96 -21.76
CA GLY A 182 -5.90 35.46 -20.61
C GLY A 182 -7.40 35.22 -20.89
N ASN A 183 -7.91 34.08 -20.42
CA ASN A 183 -9.32 33.65 -20.36
C ASN A 183 -10.20 34.03 -21.56
N SER A 184 -10.00 33.36 -22.69
CA SER A 184 -10.80 33.54 -23.92
C SER A 184 -12.27 33.17 -23.71
N VAL A 185 -13.16 34.01 -24.24
CA VAL A 185 -14.58 33.69 -24.43
C VAL A 185 -14.70 32.53 -25.42
N LEU A 186 -15.59 31.58 -25.10
CA LEU A 186 -15.91 30.44 -25.94
C LEU A 186 -17.27 30.65 -26.61
N GLU A 187 -17.27 30.57 -27.93
CA GLU A 187 -18.47 30.64 -28.77
C GLU A 187 -18.76 29.28 -29.39
N LYS A 188 -20.03 29.01 -29.69
CA LYS A 188 -20.41 27.73 -30.32
C LYS A 188 -19.87 27.72 -31.75
N CYS A 189 -19.19 26.63 -32.11
CA CYS A 189 -18.80 26.41 -33.49
C CYS A 189 -20.05 25.99 -34.29
N THR A 190 -20.33 26.71 -35.38
CA THR A 190 -21.44 26.44 -36.31
C THR A 190 -21.09 25.42 -37.39
N GLY A 191 -19.81 25.10 -37.55
CA GLY A 191 -19.31 24.06 -38.47
C GLY A 191 -17.84 24.28 -38.77
N CYS A 192 -17.03 23.22 -38.65
CA CYS A 192 -15.62 23.23 -39.06
C CYS A 192 -15.27 21.91 -39.76
N ALA A 193 -14.11 21.85 -40.41
CA ALA A 193 -13.64 20.64 -41.10
C ALA A 193 -13.55 19.41 -40.18
N GLN A 194 -13.27 19.65 -38.89
CA GLN A 194 -13.17 18.63 -37.86
C GLN A 194 -14.53 18.12 -37.33
N GLY A 195 -15.64 18.77 -37.72
CA GLY A 195 -16.99 18.37 -37.34
C GLY A 195 -17.58 17.29 -38.24
N GLU A 196 -18.06 16.20 -37.65
CA GLU A 196 -18.68 15.10 -38.40
C GLU A 196 -20.14 15.43 -38.75
N ARG A 197 -20.41 15.70 -40.04
CA ARG A 197 -21.78 15.98 -40.53
C ARG A 197 -22.76 14.84 -40.28
N SER A 198 -22.29 13.59 -40.32
CA SER A 198 -23.07 12.37 -40.05
C SER A 198 -23.69 12.33 -38.65
N LEU A 199 -23.10 13.03 -37.67
CA LEU A 199 -23.61 13.11 -36.29
C LEU A 199 -24.74 14.13 -36.13
N VAL A 200 -24.92 15.02 -37.11
CA VAL A 200 -25.86 16.15 -37.05
C VAL A 200 -27.13 15.89 -37.86
N THR A 201 -27.11 14.93 -38.79
CA THR A 201 -28.22 14.59 -39.71
C THR A 201 -29.54 14.26 -39.01
N ASN A 202 -29.50 13.70 -37.80
CA ASN A 202 -30.69 13.29 -37.03
C ASN A 202 -31.14 14.31 -35.96
N LEU A 203 -30.55 15.51 -35.92
CA LEU A 203 -30.86 16.53 -34.91
C LEU A 203 -31.83 17.60 -35.45
N LYS A 204 -32.76 18.03 -34.60
CA LYS A 204 -33.69 19.14 -34.90
C LYS A 204 -32.98 20.48 -35.16
N ASN A 205 -31.78 20.69 -34.60
CA ASN A 205 -30.95 21.87 -34.83
C ASN A 205 -29.62 21.45 -35.48
N GLN A 206 -29.38 21.91 -36.72
CA GLN A 206 -28.19 21.58 -37.49
C GLN A 206 -27.01 22.54 -37.25
N ASP A 207 -27.22 23.66 -36.54
CA ASP A 207 -26.19 24.67 -36.20
C ASP A 207 -25.24 24.23 -35.07
N VAL A 208 -24.87 22.95 -35.03
CA VAL A 208 -24.03 22.39 -33.97
C VAL A 208 -22.91 21.57 -34.57
N CYS A 209 -21.67 22.01 -34.37
CA CYS A 209 -20.50 21.23 -34.70
C CYS A 209 -20.25 20.14 -33.64
N LEU A 210 -20.34 18.87 -34.06
CA LEU A 210 -20.08 17.69 -33.23
C LEU A 210 -18.82 16.97 -33.67
N ILE A 211 -17.99 16.57 -32.70
CA ILE A 211 -16.75 15.82 -32.92
C ILE A 211 -16.81 14.55 -32.08
N LYS A 212 -16.48 13.40 -32.68
CA LYS A 212 -16.31 12.14 -31.97
C LYS A 212 -14.91 12.07 -31.37
N THR A 213 -14.81 11.70 -30.10
CA THR A 213 -13.51 11.52 -29.43
C THR A 213 -13.58 10.44 -28.36
N SER A 214 -12.45 10.14 -27.72
CA SER A 214 -12.35 9.15 -26.64
C SER A 214 -11.74 9.76 -25.39
N MET A 215 -11.95 9.09 -24.25
CA MET A 215 -11.35 9.49 -22.98
C MET A 215 -9.83 9.56 -23.07
N ALA A 216 -9.21 8.60 -23.78
CA ALA A 216 -7.77 8.52 -23.98
C ALA A 216 -7.19 9.70 -24.77
N LYS A 217 -7.98 10.37 -25.61
CA LYS A 217 -7.54 11.51 -26.44
C LYS A 217 -7.94 12.88 -25.88
N SER A 218 -8.46 12.92 -24.65
CA SER A 218 -9.10 14.12 -24.10
C SER A 218 -8.55 14.51 -22.73
N VAL A 219 -8.36 15.82 -22.53
CA VAL A 219 -8.02 16.42 -21.22
C VAL A 219 -9.25 17.14 -20.71
N SER A 220 -9.58 16.95 -19.42
CA SER A 220 -10.67 17.69 -18.78
C SER A 220 -10.26 19.14 -18.54
N ILE A 221 -11.13 20.09 -18.89
CA ILE A 221 -10.84 21.53 -18.74
C ILE A 221 -11.96 22.26 -18.00
N ASN A 222 -11.63 23.43 -17.46
CA ASN A 222 -12.57 24.25 -16.70
C ASN A 222 -13.10 25.41 -17.54
N VAL A 223 -14.43 25.44 -17.69
CA VAL A 223 -15.17 26.49 -18.41
C VAL A 223 -16.34 26.93 -17.54
N VAL A 224 -16.45 28.24 -17.31
CA VAL A 224 -17.43 28.86 -16.40
C VAL A 224 -18.17 29.98 -17.13
N ARG A 225 -19.46 30.16 -16.83
CA ARG A 225 -20.21 31.35 -17.24
C ARG A 225 -19.87 32.51 -16.29
N SER A 226 -19.25 33.56 -16.81
CA SER A 226 -18.82 34.71 -16.01
C SER A 226 -19.35 36.01 -16.57
N VAL A 227 -19.49 37.02 -15.72
CA VAL A 227 -19.87 38.40 -16.06
C VAL A 227 -18.66 39.35 -15.93
N VAL A 228 -17.61 38.90 -15.26
CA VAL A 228 -16.39 39.67 -14.98
C VAL A 228 -15.31 39.17 -15.94
N SER A 229 -14.86 40.09 -16.81
CA SER A 229 -13.58 39.96 -17.53
C SER A 229 -12.44 40.20 -16.54
N LEU A 230 -11.35 39.44 -16.66
CA LEU A 230 -10.10 39.82 -15.97
C LEU A 230 -9.35 40.92 -16.75
N GLN A 231 -9.91 41.38 -17.88
CA GLN A 231 -9.46 42.57 -18.61
C GLN A 231 -10.17 43.83 -18.11
N SER A 232 -9.54 44.97 -18.33
CA SER A 232 -10.03 46.32 -18.04
C SER A 232 -11.20 46.80 -18.91
N THR A 233 -11.90 45.91 -19.64
CA THR A 233 -13.00 46.29 -20.53
C THR A 233 -14.38 45.92 -19.95
N PRO A 234 -15.40 46.77 -20.15
CA PRO A 234 -16.66 46.75 -19.40
C PRO A 234 -17.71 45.77 -19.95
N ASP A 235 -17.31 44.68 -20.62
CA ASP A 235 -18.30 43.71 -21.12
C ASP A 235 -18.84 42.86 -19.95
N ARG A 236 -19.98 43.30 -19.42
CA ARG A 236 -20.77 42.66 -18.36
C ARG A 236 -21.70 41.57 -18.89
N SER A 237 -21.43 40.95 -20.04
CA SER A 237 -22.23 39.84 -20.55
C SER A 237 -21.81 38.49 -19.95
N ASN A 238 -22.81 37.65 -19.63
CA ASN A 238 -22.62 36.33 -19.03
C ASN A 238 -22.14 35.29 -20.07
N ARG A 239 -20.86 35.34 -20.44
CA ARG A 239 -20.26 34.49 -21.47
C ARG A 239 -19.56 33.27 -20.88
N LEU A 240 -19.51 32.17 -21.65
CA LEU A 240 -18.67 31.01 -21.36
C LEU A 240 -17.21 31.42 -21.52
N ARG A 241 -16.41 31.27 -20.47
CA ARG A 241 -14.99 31.62 -20.48
C ARG A 241 -14.15 30.44 -20.07
N LEU A 242 -13.10 30.18 -20.85
CA LEU A 242 -12.08 29.21 -20.51
C LEU A 242 -11.31 29.70 -19.28
N ARG A 243 -11.15 28.84 -18.26
CA ARG A 243 -10.39 29.15 -17.06
C ARG A 243 -9.01 28.51 -17.06
N SER A 244 -8.87 27.35 -17.68
CA SER A 244 -7.58 26.67 -17.84
C SER A 244 -6.67 27.47 -18.78
N SER A 245 -5.45 27.79 -18.33
CA SER A 245 -4.46 28.44 -19.20
C SER A 245 -4.11 27.57 -20.41
N GLN A 246 -3.67 28.21 -21.51
CA GLN A 246 -3.36 27.49 -22.74
C GLN A 246 -2.13 26.58 -22.61
N ASN A 247 -1.16 26.97 -21.79
CA ASN A 247 0.00 26.14 -21.47
C ASN A 247 -0.43 24.89 -20.73
N ALA A 248 -1.24 25.05 -19.69
CA ALA A 248 -1.81 23.97 -18.90
C ALA A 248 -2.55 22.91 -19.77
N ILE A 249 -3.35 23.36 -20.74
CA ILE A 249 -4.06 22.48 -21.67
C ILE A 249 -3.09 21.75 -22.62
N ARG A 250 -2.13 22.49 -23.19
CA ARG A 250 -1.15 21.94 -24.14
C ARG A 250 -0.25 20.90 -23.48
N ASP A 251 0.18 21.14 -22.26
CA ASP A 251 1.01 20.20 -21.49
C ASP A 251 0.24 18.91 -21.20
N GLY A 252 -1.05 19.03 -20.83
CA GLY A 252 -1.92 17.87 -20.61
C GLY A 252 -2.11 17.03 -21.87
N LEU A 253 -2.24 17.66 -23.04
CA LEU A 253 -2.37 16.97 -24.32
C LEU A 253 -1.06 16.34 -24.78
N GLY A 254 0.08 17.01 -24.56
CA GLY A 254 1.41 16.45 -24.86
C GLY A 254 1.67 15.13 -24.13
N LYS A 255 1.24 15.04 -22.86
CA LYS A 255 1.33 13.81 -22.07
C LYS A 255 0.55 12.64 -22.70
N ILE A 256 -0.66 12.90 -23.19
CA ILE A 256 -1.47 11.86 -23.85
C ILE A 256 -0.70 11.28 -25.05
N ILE A 257 -0.01 12.12 -25.81
CA ILE A 257 0.79 11.68 -26.96
C ILE A 257 1.98 10.84 -26.51
N GLU A 258 2.74 11.29 -25.50
CA GLU A 258 3.87 10.53 -24.94
C GLU A 258 3.43 9.14 -24.44
N ASP A 259 2.30 9.05 -23.74
CA ASP A 259 1.73 7.78 -23.26
C ASP A 259 1.19 6.88 -24.40
N SER A 260 0.93 7.45 -25.59
CA SER A 260 0.40 6.75 -26.77
C SER A 260 1.48 6.20 -27.71
N LEU A 261 2.72 6.67 -27.60
CA LEU A 261 3.82 6.23 -28.46
C LEU A 261 4.18 4.77 -28.13
N PRO A 262 4.41 3.89 -29.13
CA PRO A 262 4.99 2.59 -28.87
C PRO A 262 6.33 2.82 -28.16
N VAL A 263 6.56 2.11 -27.05
CA VAL A 263 7.80 2.20 -26.27
C VAL A 263 8.95 1.65 -27.13
N GLY A 264 9.45 2.48 -28.05
CA GLY A 264 10.60 2.23 -28.90
C GLY A 264 11.87 2.55 -28.11
N SER A 265 12.64 1.51 -27.81
CA SER A 265 14.01 1.56 -27.33
C SER A 265 14.30 2.60 -26.24
N ILE A 266 13.62 2.47 -25.10
CA ILE A 266 14.34 2.70 -23.83
C ILE A 266 15.48 1.68 -23.86
N ARG A 267 16.74 2.14 -23.93
CA ARG A 267 17.93 1.31 -23.60
C ARG A 267 17.52 0.45 -22.43
N SER A 268 17.75 -0.86 -22.48
CA SER A 268 17.50 -1.79 -21.38
C SER A 268 18.05 -1.24 -20.07
N ILE A 269 17.29 -0.36 -19.43
CA ILE A 269 17.29 -0.19 -18.00
C ILE A 269 16.49 -1.42 -17.67
N ASP A 270 17.22 -2.46 -17.25
CA ASP A 270 16.60 -3.65 -16.72
C ASP A 270 15.42 -3.18 -15.88
N PRO A 271 14.19 -3.65 -16.19
CA PRO A 271 13.00 -3.25 -15.43
C PRO A 271 13.42 -3.34 -13.98
N PRO A 272 13.31 -2.26 -13.18
CA PRO A 272 14.04 -2.11 -11.93
C PRO A 272 13.95 -3.45 -11.27
N THR A 273 15.08 -4.18 -11.22
CA THR A 273 15.03 -5.57 -10.80
C THR A 273 14.40 -5.46 -9.45
N VAL A 274 13.16 -5.94 -9.36
CA VAL A 274 12.51 -6.08 -8.08
C VAL A 274 13.34 -7.20 -7.52
N TYR A 275 14.40 -6.82 -6.81
CA TYR A 275 14.80 -7.57 -5.67
C TYR A 275 13.51 -7.56 -4.84
N ILE A 276 12.70 -8.60 -5.06
CA ILE A 276 12.29 -9.39 -3.93
C ILE A 276 13.63 -9.82 -3.37
N SER A 277 14.26 -8.92 -2.60
CA SER A 277 14.92 -9.33 -1.40
C SER A 277 13.84 -10.20 -0.79
N ASN A 278 13.97 -11.51 -0.99
CA ASN A 278 13.57 -12.41 0.06
C ASN A 278 14.25 -11.74 1.24
N ASN A 279 13.49 -11.00 2.03
CA ASN A 279 13.92 -10.48 3.30
C ASN A 279 14.10 -11.73 4.19
N ALA A 280 14.94 -12.68 3.74
CA ALA A 280 15.35 -13.89 4.42
C ALA A 280 15.91 -13.45 5.77
N ARG A 281 16.65 -12.33 5.78
CA ARG A 281 17.07 -11.64 7.01
C ARG A 281 15.90 -11.23 7.91
N GLU A 282 14.84 -10.63 7.39
CA GLU A 282 13.69 -10.23 8.21
C GLU A 282 12.91 -11.44 8.74
N ARG A 283 12.84 -12.52 7.96
CA ARG A 283 12.18 -13.77 8.34
C ARG A 283 12.96 -14.60 9.34
N THR A 284 14.28 -14.52 9.32
CA THR A 284 15.14 -15.25 10.27
C THR A 284 15.43 -14.46 11.53
N THR A 285 15.27 -13.13 11.50
CA THR A 285 15.51 -12.29 12.69
C THR A 285 14.44 -12.54 13.75
N MET A 286 14.83 -13.12 14.89
CA MET A 286 13.94 -13.24 16.05
C MET A 286 13.50 -11.85 16.54
N PHE A 287 12.23 -11.73 16.95
CA PHE A 287 11.74 -10.55 17.66
C PHE A 287 12.56 -10.29 18.91
N ALA A 288 12.84 -9.01 19.18
CA ALA A 288 13.74 -8.56 20.25
C ALA A 288 13.42 -9.17 21.63
N LYS A 289 12.14 -9.35 21.97
CA LYS A 289 11.71 -9.99 23.23
C LYS A 289 12.23 -11.42 23.40
N PHE A 290 12.42 -12.16 22.30
CA PHE A 290 12.85 -13.55 22.28
C PHE A 290 14.29 -13.72 21.78
N GLN A 291 15.04 -12.63 21.63
CA GLN A 291 16.49 -12.70 21.47
C GLN A 291 17.08 -13.13 22.81
N ASN A 292 18.03 -14.08 22.79
CA ASN A 292 18.58 -14.70 24.00
C ASN A 292 17.53 -15.40 24.87
N PHE A 293 16.49 -15.97 24.24
CA PHE A 293 15.43 -16.69 24.93
C PHE A 293 15.93 -17.96 25.62
N TRP A 294 17.00 -18.56 25.14
CA TRP A 294 17.63 -19.72 25.78
C TRP A 294 18.86 -19.28 26.57
N THR A 295 18.94 -19.67 27.85
CA THR A 295 20.08 -19.28 28.70
C THR A 295 21.40 -19.91 28.26
N GLN A 296 21.34 -21.06 27.60
CA GLN A 296 22.53 -21.71 27.05
C GLN A 296 22.78 -21.23 25.62
N GLU A 297 23.92 -20.56 25.41
CA GLU A 297 24.32 -19.98 24.11
C GLU A 297 24.40 -21.02 22.99
N ASN A 298 24.83 -22.25 23.30
CA ASN A 298 24.89 -23.35 22.33
C ASN A 298 23.49 -23.76 21.81
N ILE A 299 22.47 -23.78 22.67
CA ILE A 299 21.08 -24.07 22.30
C ILE A 299 20.53 -22.91 21.47
N GLN A 300 20.73 -21.68 21.92
CA GLN A 300 20.35 -20.46 21.21
C GLN A 300 20.91 -20.46 19.78
N THR A 301 22.24 -20.59 19.65
CA THR A 301 22.96 -20.58 18.37
C THR A 301 22.51 -21.70 17.44
N LYS A 302 22.29 -22.91 17.97
CA LYS A 302 21.87 -24.06 17.16
C LYS A 302 20.46 -23.89 16.60
N LEU A 303 19.52 -23.39 17.41
CA LEU A 303 18.15 -23.13 16.94
C LEU A 303 18.11 -21.95 15.96
N ASP A 304 18.94 -20.94 16.17
CA ASP A 304 19.09 -19.79 15.27
C ASP A 304 19.66 -20.20 13.91
N ASP A 305 20.66 -21.08 13.90
CA ASP A 305 21.24 -21.66 12.67
C ASP A 305 20.22 -22.50 11.89
N ILE A 306 19.42 -23.34 12.57
CA ILE A 306 18.35 -24.10 11.91
C ILE A 306 17.33 -23.14 11.28
N ARG A 307 16.93 -22.08 12.01
CA ARG A 307 16.04 -21.05 11.47
C ARG A 307 16.60 -20.36 10.24
N LEU A 308 17.90 -20.03 10.24
CA LEU A 308 18.59 -19.43 9.09
C LEU A 308 18.57 -20.37 7.89
N LYS A 309 18.82 -21.67 8.10
CA LYS A 309 18.76 -22.68 7.04
C LYS A 309 17.36 -22.88 6.48
N LEU A 310 16.33 -22.77 7.32
CA LEU A 310 14.92 -22.86 6.92
C LEU A 310 14.38 -21.57 6.27
N SER A 311 15.18 -20.50 6.14
CA SER A 311 14.72 -19.15 5.76
C SER A 311 13.92 -19.04 4.46
N SER A 312 14.18 -19.93 3.50
CA SER A 312 13.52 -19.99 2.20
C SER A 312 12.23 -20.82 2.19
N SER A 313 11.92 -21.54 3.27
CA SER A 313 10.78 -22.48 3.34
C SER A 313 9.50 -21.78 3.78
N MET A 314 8.38 -21.95 3.05
CA MET A 314 7.07 -21.41 3.48
C MET A 314 6.31 -22.44 4.29
N SER A 315 6.47 -23.72 3.94
CA SER A 315 5.76 -24.83 4.53
C SER A 315 6.77 -25.81 5.12
N ILE A 316 6.67 -26.07 6.41
CA ILE A 316 7.61 -26.94 7.14
C ILE A 316 6.81 -28.05 7.83
N ARG A 317 7.21 -29.29 7.59
CA ARG A 317 6.66 -30.46 8.31
C ARG A 317 7.60 -30.80 9.45
N ILE A 318 7.08 -30.98 10.65
CA ILE A 318 7.89 -31.20 11.84
C ILE A 318 7.33 -32.40 12.59
N TYR A 319 8.16 -33.35 12.96
CA TYR A 319 7.83 -34.46 13.84
C TYR A 319 8.49 -34.21 15.18
N THR A 320 7.73 -34.25 16.27
CA THR A 320 8.21 -33.91 17.62
C THR A 320 7.90 -35.03 18.59
N ASP A 321 8.81 -35.28 19.53
CA ASP A 321 8.63 -36.27 20.59
C ASP A 321 9.33 -35.82 21.90
N GLY A 322 8.82 -36.32 23.04
CA GLY A 322 9.31 -36.09 24.38
C GLY A 322 9.58 -37.40 25.13
N SER A 323 10.83 -37.61 25.53
CA SER A 323 11.21 -38.79 26.32
C SER A 323 11.29 -38.49 27.82
N LEU A 324 10.85 -39.45 28.64
CA LEU A 324 10.97 -39.44 30.09
C LEU A 324 11.59 -40.77 30.54
N ILE A 325 12.84 -40.73 30.97
CA ILE A 325 13.59 -41.89 31.46
C ILE A 325 13.66 -41.83 32.99
N LYS A 326 13.22 -42.90 33.65
CA LYS A 326 13.36 -43.09 35.10
C LYS A 326 14.46 -44.10 35.34
N ASN A 327 15.58 -43.66 35.93
CA ASN A 327 16.65 -44.56 36.35
C ASN A 327 16.54 -44.77 37.85
N ASP A 328 16.16 -45.99 38.23
CA ASP A 328 16.17 -46.44 39.61
C ASP A 328 17.51 -47.14 39.87
N ASN A 329 18.54 -46.38 40.25
CA ASN A 329 19.73 -46.95 40.87
C ASN A 329 19.56 -46.90 42.38
N ASN A 330 20.03 -47.94 43.08
CA ASN A 330 19.79 -48.32 44.48
C ASN A 330 20.04 -47.27 45.60
N ASN A 331 20.09 -45.96 45.32
CA ASN A 331 19.95 -44.88 46.30
C ASN A 331 19.59 -43.49 45.69
N SER A 332 19.24 -43.38 44.39
CA SER A 332 18.76 -42.13 43.80
C SER A 332 17.76 -42.34 42.66
N HIS A 333 16.57 -41.74 42.78
CA HIS A 333 15.59 -41.67 41.69
C HIS A 333 15.95 -40.52 40.76
N VAL A 334 16.79 -40.78 39.75
CA VAL A 334 17.12 -39.76 38.75
C VAL A 334 16.13 -39.87 37.59
N THR A 335 15.24 -38.88 37.49
CA THR A 335 14.33 -38.77 36.36
C THR A 335 14.89 -37.76 35.36
N THR A 336 15.15 -38.22 34.14
CA THR A 336 15.68 -37.39 33.05
C THR A 336 14.64 -37.25 31.96
N MET A 337 14.49 -36.05 31.41
CA MET A 337 13.64 -35.82 30.24
C MET A 337 14.47 -35.29 29.09
N GLY A 338 14.06 -35.66 27.88
CA GLY A 338 14.63 -35.18 26.64
C GLY A 338 13.52 -34.77 25.69
N CYS A 339 13.83 -33.79 24.83
CA CYS A 339 12.96 -33.37 23.74
C CYS A 339 13.72 -33.50 22.43
N GLY A 340 13.01 -33.89 21.38
CA GLY A 340 13.60 -34.11 20.07
C GLY A 340 12.62 -33.82 18.95
N TRP A 341 13.13 -33.36 17.83
CA TRP A 341 12.32 -33.16 16.64
C TRP A 341 13.13 -33.21 15.35
N CYS A 342 12.44 -33.63 14.30
CA CYS A 342 12.92 -33.66 12.91
C CYS A 342 12.01 -32.77 12.06
N ALA A 343 12.58 -31.78 11.38
CA ALA A 343 11.88 -30.89 10.47
C ALA A 343 12.30 -31.16 9.02
N LEU A 344 11.34 -31.08 8.12
CA LEU A 344 11.50 -31.22 6.68
C LEU A 344 11.06 -29.93 6.00
N ASP A 345 11.94 -29.39 5.16
CA ASP A 345 11.57 -28.29 4.25
C ASP A 345 10.77 -28.80 3.04
N GLU A 346 10.48 -27.89 2.11
CA GLU A 346 9.76 -28.17 0.87
C GLU A 346 10.52 -29.09 -0.09
N ASN A 347 11.85 -29.17 0.05
CA ASN A 347 12.74 -30.03 -0.72
C ASN A 347 13.00 -31.39 -0.02
N ASN A 348 12.37 -31.65 1.13
CA ASN A 348 12.65 -32.78 2.02
C ASN A 348 14.06 -32.80 2.62
N THR A 349 14.72 -31.65 2.74
CA THR A 349 15.94 -31.52 3.53
C THR A 349 15.61 -31.67 5.01
N GLU A 350 16.34 -32.55 5.70
CA GLU A 350 16.13 -32.85 7.11
C GLU A 350 16.94 -31.92 8.03
N PHE A 351 16.28 -31.42 9.07
CA PHE A 351 16.87 -30.62 10.15
C PHE A 351 16.48 -31.20 11.50
N ASN A 352 17.48 -31.49 12.35
CA ASN A 352 17.26 -32.23 13.58
C ASN A 352 17.73 -31.45 14.81
N PHE A 353 16.97 -31.59 15.90
CA PHE A 353 17.32 -31.03 17.19
C PHE A 353 17.00 -32.03 18.32
N SER A 354 17.81 -31.96 19.37
CA SER A 354 17.71 -32.78 20.57
C SER A 354 18.23 -31.97 21.76
N GLY A 355 17.51 -31.95 22.88
CA GLY A 355 17.89 -31.19 24.07
C GLY A 355 17.34 -31.79 25.35
N LYS A 356 17.99 -31.49 26.49
CA LYS A 356 17.58 -31.99 27.80
C LYS A 356 16.51 -31.10 28.41
N VAL A 357 15.50 -31.69 29.02
CA VAL A 357 14.43 -30.98 29.73
C VAL A 357 14.58 -31.25 31.22
N GLU A 358 14.62 -30.20 32.01
CA GLU A 358 14.77 -30.31 33.46
C GLU A 358 13.59 -29.67 34.21
N ASN A 359 13.51 -30.01 35.49
CA ASN A 359 12.49 -29.61 36.45
C ASN A 359 11.09 -30.17 36.15
N PHE A 360 10.37 -30.56 37.20
CA PHE A 360 8.98 -31.02 37.13
C PHE A 360 8.76 -32.15 36.11
N ALA A 361 9.30 -33.33 36.40
CA ALA A 361 9.24 -34.51 35.54
C ALA A 361 7.80 -34.85 35.07
N SER A 362 7.58 -34.81 33.75
CA SER A 362 6.30 -35.09 33.10
C SER A 362 6.53 -35.33 31.61
N SER A 363 6.02 -36.45 31.08
CA SER A 363 6.09 -36.72 29.63
C SER A 363 5.48 -35.56 28.84
N THR A 364 4.31 -35.05 29.22
CA THR A 364 3.69 -33.87 28.57
C THR A 364 4.58 -32.62 28.58
N ARG A 365 5.44 -32.45 29.59
CA ARG A 365 6.39 -31.32 29.63
C ARG A 365 7.50 -31.50 28.60
N ALA A 366 8.03 -32.72 28.45
CA ALA A 366 9.03 -33.04 27.44
C ALA A 366 8.47 -32.80 26.02
N GLU A 367 7.23 -33.25 25.78
CA GLU A 367 6.50 -33.06 24.52
C GLU A 367 6.29 -31.57 24.19
N LEU A 368 5.80 -30.80 25.15
CA LEU A 368 5.59 -29.36 24.97
C LEU A 368 6.93 -28.63 24.74
N MET A 369 8.02 -29.08 25.34
CA MET A 369 9.35 -28.51 25.09
C MET A 369 9.87 -28.86 23.69
N ALA A 370 9.56 -30.05 23.17
CA ALA A 370 9.86 -30.42 21.78
C ALA A 370 9.15 -29.48 20.80
N ILE A 371 7.86 -29.20 21.05
CA ILE A 371 7.08 -28.25 20.25
C ILE A 371 7.64 -26.82 20.41
N LEU A 372 7.96 -26.37 21.63
CA LEU A 372 8.50 -25.02 21.87
C LEU A 372 9.81 -24.78 21.13
N THR A 373 10.76 -25.70 21.24
CA THR A 373 12.07 -25.59 20.56
C THR A 373 11.90 -25.64 19.04
N ALA A 374 10.99 -26.47 18.52
CA ALA A 374 10.68 -26.52 17.10
C ALA A 374 10.07 -25.21 16.59
N VAL A 375 9.06 -24.68 17.28
CA VAL A 375 8.41 -23.41 16.91
C VAL A 375 9.41 -22.25 16.95
N TYR A 376 10.28 -22.21 17.95
CA TYR A 376 11.34 -21.21 18.05
C TYR A 376 12.30 -21.21 16.84
N ALA A 377 12.69 -22.40 16.38
CA ALA A 377 13.64 -22.63 15.29
C ALA A 377 13.06 -22.41 13.89
N THR A 378 11.81 -21.93 13.77
CA THR A 378 11.19 -21.68 12.47
C THR A 378 11.27 -20.20 12.07
N PRO A 379 11.34 -19.89 10.76
CA PRO A 379 11.33 -18.51 10.29
C PRO A 379 9.92 -17.94 10.31
N LYS A 380 9.82 -16.60 10.38
CA LYS A 380 8.55 -15.88 10.36
C LYS A 380 7.71 -16.19 9.11
N HIS A 381 6.40 -16.02 9.27
CA HIS A 381 5.40 -16.21 8.22
C HIS A 381 5.33 -17.63 7.64
N SER A 382 5.86 -18.62 8.36
CA SER A 382 5.86 -20.01 7.92
C SER A 382 4.59 -20.74 8.36
N ARG A 383 4.17 -21.71 7.56
CA ARG A 383 3.12 -22.67 7.86
C ARG A 383 3.74 -23.95 8.38
N LEU A 384 3.46 -24.28 9.63
CA LEU A 384 3.99 -25.44 10.32
C LEU A 384 2.92 -26.52 10.39
N CYS A 385 3.25 -27.72 9.94
CA CYS A 385 2.48 -28.94 10.19
C CYS A 385 3.27 -29.79 11.18
N ILE A 386 2.87 -29.76 12.45
CA ILE A 386 3.55 -30.44 13.55
C ILE A 386 2.83 -31.76 13.83
N PHE A 387 3.55 -32.86 13.67
CA PHE A 387 3.13 -34.22 13.93
C PHE A 387 3.68 -34.66 15.30
N THR A 388 2.78 -35.09 16.19
CA THR A 388 3.13 -35.61 17.52
C THR A 388 2.16 -36.73 17.89
N ASP A 389 2.61 -37.74 18.64
CA ASP A 389 1.73 -38.78 19.17
C ASP A 389 1.06 -38.35 20.51
N SER A 390 1.52 -37.25 21.10
CA SER A 390 1.05 -36.73 22.38
C SER A 390 -0.24 -35.93 22.25
N GLN A 391 -1.38 -36.61 22.39
CA GLN A 391 -2.69 -35.96 22.48
C GLN A 391 -2.76 -34.93 23.62
N ALA A 392 -2.07 -35.19 24.73
CA ALA A 392 -2.05 -34.27 25.87
C ALA A 392 -1.39 -32.92 25.53
N ALA A 393 -0.34 -32.92 24.69
CA ALA A 393 0.29 -31.70 24.22
C ALA A 393 -0.62 -30.92 23.24
N ILE A 394 -1.26 -31.64 22.30
CA ILE A 394 -2.25 -31.07 21.37
C ILE A 394 -3.39 -30.41 22.15
N ASP A 395 -3.98 -31.12 23.10
CA ASP A 395 -5.10 -30.63 23.91
C ASP A 395 -4.69 -29.43 24.78
N ALA A 396 -3.47 -29.44 25.34
CA ALA A 396 -2.97 -28.32 26.14
C ALA A 396 -2.90 -27.02 25.32
N ILE A 397 -2.38 -27.09 24.09
CA ILE A 397 -2.29 -25.94 23.17
C ILE A 397 -3.67 -25.51 22.68
N ALA A 398 -4.53 -26.46 22.29
CA ALA A 398 -5.89 -26.15 21.83
C ALA A 398 -6.76 -25.51 22.94
N ASN A 399 -6.61 -25.97 24.19
CA ASN A 399 -7.30 -25.40 25.34
C ASN A 399 -6.83 -23.98 25.66
N ALA A 400 -5.52 -23.69 25.50
CA ALA A 400 -4.99 -22.35 25.68
C ALA A 400 -5.54 -21.38 24.63
N ALA A 401 -5.61 -21.80 23.36
CA ALA A 401 -6.13 -20.99 22.26
C ALA A 401 -7.64 -20.69 22.41
N SER A 402 -8.42 -21.68 22.86
CA SER A 402 -9.87 -21.55 23.01
C SER A 402 -10.31 -20.83 24.29
N ASN A 403 -9.62 -21.05 25.42
CA ASN A 403 -9.95 -20.40 26.69
C ASN A 403 -8.70 -20.13 27.54
N PRO A 404 -7.97 -19.03 27.24
CA PRO A 404 -6.72 -18.68 27.91
C PRO A 404 -6.86 -18.55 29.45
N ARG A 405 -7.99 -18.02 29.93
CA ARG A 405 -8.21 -17.81 31.39
C ARG A 405 -8.33 -19.12 32.14
N LYS A 406 -9.06 -20.09 31.59
CA LYS A 406 -9.21 -21.42 32.19
C LYS A 406 -7.91 -22.20 32.11
N ALA A 407 -7.23 -22.12 30.97
CA ALA A 407 -5.94 -22.76 30.74
C ALA A 407 -4.87 -22.26 31.72
N HIS A 408 -4.76 -20.93 31.93
CA HIS A 408 -3.84 -20.32 32.91
C HIS A 408 -4.03 -20.87 34.33
N ARG A 409 -5.27 -21.13 34.75
CA ARG A 409 -5.56 -21.63 36.11
C ARG A 409 -5.35 -23.14 36.27
N LYS A 410 -5.45 -23.92 35.19
CA LYS A 410 -5.53 -25.40 35.27
C LYS A 410 -4.34 -26.13 34.65
N LEU A 411 -3.65 -25.55 33.68
CA LEU A 411 -2.53 -26.21 33.01
C LEU A 411 -1.25 -26.05 33.83
N LYS A 412 -0.67 -27.16 34.30
CA LYS A 412 0.62 -27.16 35.02
C LYS A 412 1.76 -26.57 34.19
N ASN A 413 1.78 -26.85 32.88
CA ASN A 413 2.80 -26.36 31.95
C ASN A 413 2.33 -25.09 31.20
N TRP A 414 1.51 -24.26 31.83
CA TRP A 414 0.95 -23.05 31.20
C TRP A 414 2.03 -22.14 30.60
N THR A 415 3.14 -21.91 31.29
CA THR A 415 4.21 -21.01 30.82
C THR A 415 4.81 -21.46 29.48
N ILE A 416 5.05 -22.77 29.32
CA ILE A 416 5.54 -23.34 28.05
C ILE A 416 4.50 -23.16 26.95
N VAL A 417 3.23 -23.52 27.21
CA VAL A 417 2.14 -23.35 26.24
C VAL A 417 1.98 -21.89 25.84
N LYS A 418 2.06 -20.98 26.82
CA LYS A 418 1.95 -19.55 26.58
C LYS A 418 3.10 -19.01 25.73
N ALA A 419 4.32 -19.49 25.95
CA ALA A 419 5.46 -19.12 25.11
C ALA A 419 5.32 -19.65 23.68
N ILE A 420 4.84 -20.89 23.49
CA ILE A 420 4.54 -21.43 22.16
C ILE A 420 3.55 -20.49 21.43
N GLU A 421 2.44 -20.13 22.08
CA GLU A 421 1.46 -19.22 21.51
C GLU A 421 2.03 -17.83 21.22
N GLU A 422 2.79 -17.24 22.14
CA GLU A 422 3.35 -15.91 21.95
C GLU A 422 4.38 -15.87 20.83
N ILE A 423 5.30 -16.84 20.77
CA ILE A 423 6.31 -16.94 19.70
C ILE A 423 5.60 -17.14 18.36
N ALA A 424 4.63 -18.06 18.30
CA ALA A 424 3.81 -18.29 17.11
C ALA A 424 3.12 -17.03 16.59
N ASN A 425 2.45 -16.30 17.48
CA ASN A 425 1.72 -15.09 17.11
C ASN A 425 2.66 -13.98 16.67
N VAL A 426 3.72 -13.73 17.44
CA VAL A 426 4.69 -12.68 17.16
C VAL A 426 5.44 -12.96 15.85
N GLN A 427 5.82 -14.20 15.58
CA GLN A 427 6.41 -14.59 14.30
C GLN A 427 5.38 -14.74 13.14
N ASN A 428 4.08 -14.56 13.41
CA ASN A 428 2.99 -14.74 12.45
C ASN A 428 3.02 -16.12 11.77
N LEU A 429 3.18 -17.17 12.57
CA LEU A 429 3.18 -18.56 12.11
C LEU A 429 1.76 -19.10 11.98
N THR A 430 1.54 -19.98 11.00
CA THR A 430 0.32 -20.80 10.93
C THR A 430 0.62 -22.19 11.47
N LEU A 431 0.15 -22.50 12.68
CA LEU A 431 0.38 -23.81 13.30
C LEU A 431 -0.80 -24.74 13.07
N ARG A 432 -0.52 -25.92 12.51
CA ARG A 432 -1.42 -27.06 12.45
C ARG A 432 -0.78 -28.21 13.21
N LEU A 433 -1.44 -28.70 14.26
CA LEU A 433 -1.01 -29.87 15.01
C LEU A 433 -1.81 -31.09 14.54
N GLU A 434 -1.12 -32.17 14.24
CA GLU A 434 -1.72 -33.43 13.81
C GLU A 434 -1.24 -34.57 14.70
N LYS A 435 -2.20 -35.39 15.14
CA LYS A 435 -1.86 -36.59 15.89
C LYS A 435 -1.37 -37.68 14.95
N VAL A 436 -0.20 -38.23 15.24
CA VAL A 436 0.28 -39.47 14.62
C VAL A 436 0.12 -40.64 15.58
N LYS A 437 0.08 -41.85 15.02
CA LYS A 437 0.05 -43.07 15.84
C LYS A 437 1.47 -43.36 16.33
N ALA A 438 1.63 -43.53 17.64
CA ALA A 438 2.88 -44.02 18.21
C ALA A 438 3.26 -45.37 17.55
N HIS A 439 4.55 -45.56 17.24
CA HIS A 439 5.11 -46.80 16.70
C HIS A 439 4.44 -47.32 15.42
N SER A 440 4.10 -46.41 14.50
CA SER A 440 3.41 -46.73 13.24
C SER A 440 4.32 -46.82 12.01
N GLU A 441 5.62 -47.08 12.22
CA GLU A 441 6.66 -47.16 11.18
C GLU A 441 6.83 -45.86 10.34
N VAL A 442 6.32 -44.73 10.85
CA VAL A 442 6.56 -43.42 10.23
C VAL A 442 7.99 -43.00 10.54
N ILE A 443 8.88 -43.14 9.55
CA ILE A 443 10.34 -42.94 9.64
C ILE A 443 10.72 -41.68 10.44
N HIS A 444 10.08 -40.53 10.14
CA HIS A 444 10.42 -39.26 10.79
C HIS A 444 9.88 -39.15 12.23
N ASN A 445 8.82 -39.88 12.57
CA ASN A 445 8.35 -39.97 13.95
C ASN A 445 9.30 -40.82 14.79
N GLU A 446 9.75 -41.96 14.26
CA GLU A 446 10.77 -42.79 14.92
C GLU A 446 12.10 -42.03 15.07
N MET A 447 12.44 -41.17 14.11
CA MET A 447 13.58 -40.24 14.24
C MET A 447 13.37 -39.25 15.39
N ALA A 448 12.17 -38.68 15.55
CA ALA A 448 11.86 -37.77 16.64
C ALA A 448 11.98 -38.47 18.02
N ASP A 449 11.47 -39.71 18.17
CA ASP A 449 11.64 -40.52 19.39
C ASP A 449 13.11 -40.76 19.72
N LYS A 450 13.89 -41.18 18.71
CA LYS A 450 15.33 -41.36 18.86
C LYS A 450 16.01 -40.07 19.34
N LEU A 451 15.71 -38.92 18.72
CA LEU A 451 16.27 -37.63 19.10
C LEU A 451 15.84 -37.20 20.51
N ALA A 452 14.61 -37.51 20.92
CA ALA A 452 14.11 -37.19 22.25
C ALA A 452 14.85 -38.00 23.33
N ARG A 453 15.11 -39.29 23.08
CA ARG A 453 15.93 -40.13 23.97
C ARG A 453 17.37 -39.66 24.05
N GLU A 454 17.99 -39.32 22.92
CA GLU A 454 19.33 -38.72 22.89
C GLU A 454 19.37 -37.39 23.64
N GLY A 455 18.29 -36.61 23.57
CA GLY A 455 18.10 -35.33 24.26
C GLY A 455 18.32 -35.41 25.77
N CYS A 456 18.03 -36.55 26.41
CA CYS A 456 18.28 -36.76 27.85
C CYS A 456 19.75 -36.54 28.26
N LEU A 457 20.69 -36.71 27.33
CA LEU A 457 22.15 -36.57 27.56
C LEU A 457 22.72 -35.26 26.99
N LYS A 458 21.87 -34.38 26.43
CA LYS A 458 22.28 -33.13 25.78
C LYS A 458 22.28 -31.95 26.76
N PRO A 459 22.76 -30.77 26.34
CA PRO A 459 22.64 -29.55 27.13
C PRO A 459 21.16 -29.19 27.40
N VAL A 460 20.90 -28.48 28.50
CA VAL A 460 19.55 -28.21 29.00
C VAL A 460 18.90 -27.09 28.20
N CYS A 461 17.71 -27.36 27.68
CA CYS A 461 16.82 -26.35 27.11
C CYS A 461 16.14 -25.59 28.24
N PHE A 462 16.78 -24.53 28.72
CA PHE A 462 16.22 -23.66 29.75
C PHE A 462 15.79 -22.31 29.14
N PRO A 463 14.49 -22.14 28.84
CA PRO A 463 13.95 -20.90 28.28
C PRO A 463 13.71 -19.85 29.37
N ASP A 464 13.87 -18.57 29.00
CA ASP A 464 13.51 -17.40 29.81
C ASP A 464 12.00 -17.11 29.64
N LEU A 465 11.17 -17.80 30.43
CA LEU A 465 9.69 -17.86 30.32
C LEU A 465 8.92 -16.86 31.18
#